data_AF-A0AAX4JDJ8-F1
#
_entry.id   AF-A0AAX4JDJ8-F1
#
_cell.length_a   1.000
_cell.length_b   1.000
_cell.length_c   1.000
_cell.angle_alpha   90.00
_cell.angle_beta   90.00
_cell.angle_gamma   90.00
#
_symmetry.space_group_name_H-M   'P 1'
#
loop_
_entity.id
_entity.type
_entity.pdbx_description
1 polymer ?
#
loop_
_entity_poly.entity_id
_entity_poly.type
_entity_poly.pdbx_seq_one_letter_code
_entity_poly.pdbx_strand_id
1 'polypeptide(L)'
;MNKKVLKTIELIKRSYAQPLIFNTLINHLSFLLESCNPLYEMTDDWSKILIYSVTPNRIPNQGLDSKILNLLKKLRKDKLENESKLKIQIILYYMKNRKLKYSNHLIVYELVTNYMEINDFFDGLIISIFCSSINANLFGLEQNQKYRHDSVIHLLKMILKYKLSDINRFISLPLFIQYDLQFNILDFDLQNDLQTFCKLESICFFAKFCKNENFIKKVMPKNEIFLDFLGKFINREFVIYNEKFKVNLLLEDREIFEKIEEEYKKSNDPIKFKNDLLDFISNL
;
A
#
# COMPACT_ATOMS: atom_id res chain seq x y z
N MET A 1 -16.52 -2.84 -24.17
CA MET A 1 -16.39 -3.08 -22.72
C MET A 1 -17.73 -3.21 -22.05
N ASN A 2 -17.87 -4.21 -21.17
CA ASN A 2 -19.04 -4.37 -20.32
C ASN A 2 -19.31 -3.04 -19.59
N LYS A 3 -20.52 -2.48 -19.75
CA LYS A 3 -20.93 -1.19 -19.13
C LYS A 3 -20.62 -1.14 -17.64
N LYS A 4 -20.66 -2.30 -16.95
CA LYS A 4 -20.30 -2.42 -15.54
C LYS A 4 -18.83 -2.08 -15.28
N VAL A 5 -17.90 -2.59 -16.07
CA VAL A 5 -16.46 -2.32 -15.90
C VAL A 5 -16.16 -0.83 -16.10
N LEU A 6 -16.77 -0.19 -17.11
CA LEU A 6 -16.58 1.26 -17.36
C LEU A 6 -17.09 2.07 -16.17
N LYS A 7 -18.29 1.73 -15.68
CA LYS A 7 -18.88 2.37 -14.50
C LYS A 7 -18.00 2.18 -13.25
N THR A 8 -17.47 0.97 -13.03
CA THR A 8 -16.58 0.70 -11.90
C THR A 8 -15.28 1.50 -11.98
N ILE A 9 -14.65 1.59 -13.16
CA ILE A 9 -13.46 2.43 -13.37
C ILE A 9 -13.77 3.90 -13.05
N GLU A 10 -14.89 4.41 -13.53
CA GLU A 10 -15.30 5.80 -13.30
C GLU A 10 -15.55 6.08 -11.81
N LEU A 11 -16.17 5.13 -11.10
CA LEU A 11 -16.36 5.22 -9.65
C LEU A 11 -15.02 5.20 -8.89
N ILE A 12 -14.08 4.35 -9.30
CA ILE A 12 -12.73 4.32 -8.69
C ILE A 12 -12.03 5.66 -8.87
N LYS A 13 -12.12 6.29 -10.06
CA LYS A 13 -11.51 7.60 -10.31
C LYS A 13 -12.09 8.70 -9.41
N ARG A 14 -13.29 8.51 -8.87
CA ARG A 14 -14.00 9.45 -7.99
C ARG A 14 -13.96 9.07 -6.51
N SER A 15 -13.37 7.94 -6.14
CA SER A 15 -13.30 7.47 -4.75
C SER A 15 -12.13 8.10 -3.97
N TYR A 16 -11.76 9.34 -4.28
CA TYR A 16 -10.72 10.05 -3.55
C TYR A 16 -11.14 10.21 -2.08
N ALA A 17 -10.18 10.16 -1.16
CA ALA A 17 -10.43 10.17 0.29
C ALA A 17 -11.29 9.01 0.84
N GLN A 18 -11.64 8.00 0.03
CA GLN A 18 -12.49 6.87 0.45
C GLN A 18 -11.77 5.52 0.28
N PRO A 19 -10.78 5.18 1.12
CA PRO A 19 -9.94 3.99 0.94
C PRO A 19 -10.71 2.67 0.89
N LEU A 20 -11.80 2.56 1.65
CA LEU A 20 -12.62 1.35 1.73
C LEU A 20 -13.47 1.16 0.48
N ILE A 21 -14.09 2.24 0.00
CA ILE A 21 -14.84 2.25 -1.25
C ILE A 21 -13.88 1.93 -2.39
N PHE A 22 -12.70 2.57 -2.41
CA PHE A 22 -11.65 2.26 -3.37
C PHE A 22 -11.30 0.76 -3.38
N ASN A 23 -10.96 0.18 -2.22
CA ASN A 23 -10.58 -1.23 -2.12
C ASN A 23 -11.71 -2.17 -2.56
N THR A 24 -12.96 -1.86 -2.18
CA THR A 24 -14.14 -2.63 -2.60
C THR A 24 -14.33 -2.59 -4.11
N LEU A 25 -14.23 -1.41 -4.71
CA LEU A 25 -14.36 -1.23 -6.16
C LEU A 25 -13.21 -1.88 -6.93
N ILE A 26 -11.99 -1.81 -6.41
CA ILE A 26 -10.80 -2.46 -6.99
C ILE A 26 -10.95 -3.98 -6.99
N ASN A 27 -11.39 -4.56 -5.89
CA ASN A 27 -11.65 -6.01 -5.82
C ASN A 27 -12.79 -6.41 -6.75
N HIS A 28 -13.86 -5.61 -6.80
CA HIS A 28 -14.95 -5.85 -7.75
C HIS A 28 -14.48 -5.74 -9.20
N LEU A 29 -13.62 -4.78 -9.53
CA LEU A 29 -13.04 -4.63 -10.87
C LEU A 29 -12.18 -5.85 -11.23
N SER A 30 -11.39 -6.37 -10.27
CA SER A 30 -10.62 -7.60 -10.46
C SER A 30 -11.53 -8.77 -10.82
N PHE A 31 -12.60 -9.00 -10.03
CA PHE A 31 -13.61 -10.02 -10.28
C PHE A 31 -14.26 -9.87 -11.66
N LEU A 32 -14.67 -8.65 -12.05
CA LEU A 32 -15.28 -8.42 -13.36
C LEU A 32 -14.33 -8.70 -14.54
N LEU A 33 -13.02 -8.61 -14.32
CA LEU A 33 -11.99 -8.79 -15.34
C LEU A 33 -11.37 -10.18 -15.35
N GLU A 34 -11.69 -11.07 -14.40
CA GLU A 34 -11.19 -12.46 -14.36
C GLU A 34 -11.47 -13.22 -15.67
N SER A 35 -12.60 -12.93 -16.32
CA SER A 35 -13.06 -13.59 -17.55
C SER A 35 -12.84 -12.78 -18.83
N CYS A 36 -12.26 -11.57 -18.77
CA CYS A 36 -12.15 -10.66 -19.91
C CYS A 36 -10.70 -10.45 -20.35
N ASN A 37 -10.45 -10.37 -21.67
CA ASN A 37 -9.13 -9.98 -22.18
C ASN A 37 -8.98 -8.44 -22.16
N PRO A 38 -8.17 -7.86 -21.25
CA PRO A 38 -8.27 -6.44 -20.92
C PRO A 38 -7.66 -5.49 -21.98
N LEU A 39 -6.94 -6.04 -22.97
CA LEU A 39 -6.08 -5.30 -23.88
C LEU A 39 -6.84 -4.57 -25.01
N TYR A 40 -8.02 -5.05 -25.40
CA TYR A 40 -8.65 -4.63 -26.66
C TYR A 40 -9.53 -3.37 -26.56
N GLU A 41 -9.85 -2.89 -25.36
CA GLU A 41 -11.00 -1.99 -25.21
C GLU A 41 -10.69 -0.59 -24.66
N MET A 42 -9.46 -0.32 -24.19
CA MET A 42 -9.12 0.97 -23.57
C MET A 42 -8.23 1.86 -24.43
N THR A 43 -8.64 3.12 -24.57
CA THR A 43 -7.87 4.14 -25.27
C THR A 43 -7.01 4.96 -24.30
N ASP A 44 -7.56 5.36 -23.14
CA ASP A 44 -6.87 6.24 -22.19
C ASP A 44 -5.87 5.51 -21.29
N ASP A 45 -4.74 6.16 -21.00
CA ASP A 45 -3.66 5.57 -20.19
C ASP A 45 -4.06 5.33 -18.74
N TRP A 46 -4.92 6.18 -18.17
CA TRP A 46 -5.29 6.09 -16.75
C TRP A 46 -6.16 4.87 -16.48
N SER A 47 -7.15 4.61 -17.33
CA SER A 47 -7.93 3.36 -17.29
C SER A 47 -7.06 2.14 -17.57
N LYS A 48 -6.05 2.24 -18.45
CA LYS A 48 -5.08 1.14 -18.67
C LYS A 48 -4.30 0.83 -17.39
N ILE A 49 -3.85 1.85 -16.66
CA ILE A 49 -3.15 1.65 -15.37
C ILE A 49 -4.08 0.94 -14.38
N LEU A 50 -5.35 1.39 -14.27
CA LEU A 50 -6.35 0.77 -13.40
C LEU A 50 -6.66 -0.69 -13.76
N ILE A 51 -6.78 -1.01 -15.03
CA ILE A 51 -6.97 -2.39 -15.47
C ILE A 51 -5.77 -3.25 -15.07
N TYR A 52 -4.56 -2.77 -15.32
CA TYR A 52 -3.34 -3.49 -14.92
C TYR A 52 -3.07 -3.45 -13.42
N SER A 53 -3.78 -2.61 -12.66
CA SER A 53 -3.76 -2.63 -11.20
C SER A 53 -4.60 -3.75 -10.61
N VAL A 54 -5.39 -4.46 -11.41
CA VAL A 54 -6.24 -5.57 -10.96
C VAL A 54 -6.11 -6.85 -11.79
N THR A 55 -5.40 -6.77 -12.92
CA THR A 55 -5.11 -7.92 -13.79
C THR A 55 -3.60 -8.10 -13.98
N PRO A 56 -3.08 -9.34 -13.89
CA PRO A 56 -1.66 -9.59 -14.08
C PRO A 56 -1.23 -9.25 -15.51
N ASN A 57 -0.35 -8.26 -15.67
CA ASN A 57 0.21 -7.94 -16.98
C ASN A 57 1.52 -8.73 -17.21
N ARG A 58 1.50 -9.60 -18.21
CA ARG A 58 2.61 -10.50 -18.56
C ARG A 58 3.59 -9.91 -19.58
N ILE A 59 3.39 -8.67 -20.04
CA ILE A 59 4.18 -8.05 -21.12
C ILE A 59 4.87 -6.76 -20.59
N PRO A 60 6.08 -6.42 -21.07
CA PRO A 60 6.67 -5.10 -20.84
C PRO A 60 5.74 -3.96 -21.30
N ASN A 61 5.59 -2.91 -20.50
CA ASN A 61 4.78 -1.74 -20.87
C ASN A 61 5.55 -0.43 -20.66
N GLN A 62 6.67 -0.28 -21.36
CA GLN A 62 7.60 0.84 -21.18
C GLN A 62 6.95 2.22 -21.44
N GLY A 63 5.99 2.29 -22.36
CA GLY A 63 5.25 3.51 -22.66
C GLY A 63 4.42 3.97 -21.45
N LEU A 64 3.67 3.04 -20.84
CA LEU A 64 2.88 3.35 -19.65
C LEU A 64 3.77 3.65 -18.44
N ASP A 65 4.83 2.86 -18.25
CA ASP A 65 5.77 3.06 -17.14
C ASP A 65 6.43 4.45 -17.19
N SER A 66 6.81 4.92 -18.39
CA SER A 66 7.35 6.27 -18.59
C SER A 66 6.35 7.36 -18.19
N LYS A 67 5.07 7.17 -18.53
CA LYS A 67 3.98 8.08 -18.16
C LYS A 67 3.73 8.08 -16.65
N ILE A 68 3.74 6.90 -16.02
CA ILE A 68 3.62 6.76 -14.56
C ILE A 68 4.78 7.48 -13.86
N LEU A 69 6.01 7.28 -14.31
CA LEU A 69 7.17 7.94 -13.71
C LEU A 69 7.07 9.48 -13.83
N ASN A 70 6.64 9.99 -14.98
CA ASN A 70 6.42 11.43 -15.18
C ASN A 70 5.29 11.96 -14.29
N LEU A 71 4.21 11.20 -14.12
CA LEU A 71 3.12 11.55 -13.21
C LEU A 71 3.61 11.61 -11.76
N LEU A 72 4.36 10.60 -11.28
CA LEU A 72 4.95 10.60 -9.95
C LEU A 72 5.90 11.80 -9.75
N LYS A 73 6.68 12.20 -10.76
CA LYS A 73 7.52 13.40 -10.61
C LYS A 73 6.70 14.68 -10.43
N LYS A 74 5.55 14.79 -11.10
CA LYS A 74 4.64 15.94 -10.98
C LYS A 74 3.94 15.98 -9.62
N LEU A 75 3.49 14.84 -9.10
CA LEU A 75 2.73 14.75 -7.85
C LEU A 75 3.56 14.93 -6.57
N ARG A 76 4.89 15.11 -6.64
CA ARG A 76 5.76 15.19 -5.45
C ARG A 76 5.34 16.24 -4.44
N LYS A 77 4.94 17.42 -4.92
CA LYS A 77 4.56 18.56 -4.07
C LYS A 77 3.18 18.36 -3.42
N ASP A 78 2.30 17.69 -4.16
CA ASP A 78 0.88 17.58 -3.83
C ASP A 78 0.53 16.17 -3.31
N LYS A 79 1.54 15.37 -2.93
CA LYS A 79 1.39 13.95 -2.58
C LYS A 79 0.46 13.68 -1.39
N LEU A 80 0.18 14.70 -0.58
CA LEU A 80 -0.71 14.61 0.58
C LEU A 80 -2.18 14.87 0.23
N GLU A 81 -2.46 15.44 -0.94
CA GLU A 81 -3.82 15.69 -1.42
C GLU A 81 -4.55 14.37 -1.70
N ASN A 82 -5.86 14.37 -1.48
CA ASN A 82 -6.69 13.16 -1.60
C ASN A 82 -6.69 12.59 -3.03
N GLU A 83 -6.71 13.45 -4.04
CA GLU A 83 -6.64 13.03 -5.44
C GLU A 83 -5.26 12.43 -5.78
N SER A 84 -4.18 13.06 -5.32
CA SER A 84 -2.82 12.55 -5.47
C SER A 84 -2.65 11.20 -4.78
N LYS A 85 -3.13 11.06 -3.54
CA LYS A 85 -3.13 9.79 -2.79
C LYS A 85 -3.85 8.67 -3.55
N LEU A 86 -5.02 8.93 -4.11
CA LEU A 86 -5.74 7.97 -4.94
C LEU A 86 -4.89 7.56 -6.17
N LYS A 87 -4.28 8.52 -6.86
CA LYS A 87 -3.42 8.24 -8.02
C LYS A 87 -2.21 7.39 -7.63
N ILE A 88 -1.56 7.72 -6.53
CA ILE A 88 -0.42 6.97 -5.99
C ILE A 88 -0.86 5.56 -5.62
N GLN A 89 -2.01 5.41 -4.96
CA GLN A 89 -2.55 4.11 -4.57
C GLN A 89 -2.81 3.22 -5.79
N ILE A 90 -3.41 3.76 -6.85
CA ILE A 90 -3.60 3.05 -8.12
C ILE A 90 -2.25 2.60 -8.72
N ILE A 91 -1.23 3.46 -8.68
CA ILE A 91 0.12 3.14 -9.15
C ILE A 91 0.75 2.03 -8.30
N LEU A 92 0.56 2.03 -6.98
CA LEU A 92 1.05 0.97 -6.10
C LEU A 92 0.40 -0.38 -6.43
N TYR A 93 -0.91 -0.41 -6.64
CA TYR A 93 -1.61 -1.64 -7.06
C TYR A 93 -1.16 -2.10 -8.45
N TYR A 94 -0.93 -1.17 -9.38
CA TYR A 94 -0.31 -1.45 -10.67
C TYR A 94 1.04 -2.16 -10.48
N MET A 95 1.94 -1.55 -9.70
CA MET A 95 3.27 -2.11 -9.47
C MET A 95 3.24 -3.46 -8.76
N LYS A 96 2.33 -3.65 -7.79
CA LYS A 96 2.13 -4.92 -7.09
C LYS A 96 1.71 -6.07 -8.02
N ASN A 97 0.94 -5.76 -9.06
CA ASN A 97 0.45 -6.74 -10.04
C ASN A 97 1.36 -6.92 -11.28
N ARG A 98 2.51 -6.22 -11.35
CA ARG A 98 3.49 -6.44 -12.41
C ARG A 98 4.27 -7.73 -12.19
N LYS A 99 4.53 -8.47 -13.27
CA LYS A 99 5.50 -9.56 -13.23
C LYS A 99 6.88 -9.02 -12.83
N LEU A 100 7.55 -9.68 -11.88
CA LEU A 100 8.79 -9.21 -11.25
C LEU A 100 9.91 -8.88 -12.25
N LYS A 101 10.09 -9.71 -13.30
CA LYS A 101 11.01 -9.45 -14.43
C LYS A 101 10.79 -8.10 -15.12
N TYR A 102 9.56 -7.59 -15.11
CA TYR A 102 9.15 -6.35 -15.75
C TYR A 102 8.76 -5.24 -14.77
N SER A 103 9.02 -5.43 -13.46
CA SER A 103 8.86 -4.38 -12.46
C SER A 103 9.85 -3.26 -12.75
N ASN A 104 9.35 -2.03 -12.94
CA ASN A 104 10.19 -0.92 -13.35
C ASN A 104 10.95 -0.32 -12.15
N HIS A 105 12.26 -0.60 -12.10
CA HIS A 105 13.16 -0.10 -11.05
C HIS A 105 13.15 1.43 -10.85
N LEU A 106 12.90 2.24 -11.90
CA LEU A 106 12.84 3.70 -11.75
C LEU A 106 11.57 4.17 -11.04
N ILE A 107 10.44 3.47 -11.27
CA ILE A 107 9.20 3.75 -10.54
C ILE A 107 9.39 3.40 -9.07
N VAL A 108 9.97 2.23 -8.77
CA VAL A 108 10.26 1.83 -7.38
C VAL A 108 11.24 2.79 -6.71
N TYR A 109 12.27 3.24 -7.42
CA TYR A 109 13.19 4.26 -6.92
C TYR A 109 12.44 5.53 -6.54
N GLU A 110 11.58 6.03 -7.43
CA GLU A 110 10.80 7.25 -7.22
C GLU A 110 9.86 7.13 -6.01
N LEU A 111 9.19 5.98 -5.87
CA LEU A 111 8.29 5.66 -4.76
C LEU A 111 9.04 5.64 -3.42
N VAL A 112 10.13 4.88 -3.32
CA VAL A 112 10.94 4.81 -2.08
C VAL A 112 11.50 6.19 -1.73
N THR A 113 11.95 6.97 -2.72
CA THR A 113 12.64 8.25 -2.48
C THR A 113 11.70 9.38 -2.07
N ASN A 114 10.48 9.42 -2.63
CA ASN A 114 9.61 10.60 -2.52
C ASN A 114 8.24 10.32 -1.88
N TYR A 115 7.81 9.06 -1.80
CA TYR A 115 6.43 8.68 -1.44
C TYR A 115 6.32 7.87 -0.15
N MET A 116 7.43 7.62 0.54
CA MET A 116 7.41 7.16 1.93
C MET A 116 6.94 8.29 2.87
N GLU A 117 6.51 7.91 4.09
CA GLU A 117 6.00 8.78 5.16
C GLU A 117 4.69 9.51 4.79
N ILE A 118 3.90 8.98 3.85
CA ILE A 118 2.53 9.48 3.61
C ILE A 118 1.61 8.99 4.72
N ASN A 119 1.61 7.68 4.96
CA ASN A 119 1.05 6.98 6.12
C ASN A 119 1.50 5.51 6.07
N ASP A 120 1.16 4.76 7.12
CA ASP A 120 1.57 3.37 7.27
C ASP A 120 1.14 2.44 6.13
N PHE A 121 -0.03 2.69 5.54
CA PHE A 121 -0.53 1.88 4.43
C PHE A 121 0.30 2.07 3.16
N PHE A 122 0.64 3.31 2.80
CA PHE A 122 1.49 3.58 1.63
C PHE A 122 2.89 3.01 1.82
N ASP A 123 3.47 3.21 3.00
CA ASP A 123 4.81 2.73 3.32
C ASP A 123 4.90 1.20 3.24
N GLY A 124 3.94 0.49 3.84
CA GLY A 124 3.87 -0.96 3.79
C GLY A 124 3.73 -1.51 2.37
N LEU A 125 2.93 -0.85 1.52
CA LEU A 125 2.80 -1.23 0.10
C LEU A 125 4.10 -0.99 -0.68
N ILE A 126 4.75 0.16 -0.50
CA ILE A 126 6.03 0.47 -1.16
C ILE A 126 7.10 -0.56 -0.76
N ILE A 127 7.20 -0.86 0.54
CA ILE A 127 8.11 -1.87 1.09
C ILE A 127 7.82 -3.24 0.48
N SER A 128 6.56 -3.66 0.42
CA SER A 128 6.16 -4.96 -0.16
C SER A 128 6.50 -5.10 -1.64
N ILE A 129 6.27 -4.05 -2.44
CA ILE A 129 6.64 -4.01 -3.88
C ILE A 129 8.15 -4.12 -4.04
N PHE A 130 8.90 -3.35 -3.25
CA PHE A 130 10.35 -3.37 -3.33
C PHE A 130 10.91 -4.72 -2.89
N CYS A 131 10.38 -5.30 -1.82
CA CYS A 131 10.75 -6.60 -1.30
C CYS A 131 10.57 -7.70 -2.33
N SER A 132 9.39 -7.77 -2.94
CA SER A 132 9.11 -8.74 -4.00
C SER A 132 10.07 -8.58 -5.19
N SER A 133 10.44 -7.33 -5.50
CA SER A 133 11.34 -7.03 -6.62
C SER A 133 12.79 -7.44 -6.36
N ILE A 134 13.29 -7.37 -5.12
CA ILE A 134 14.68 -7.70 -4.80
C ILE A 134 14.90 -9.14 -4.33
N ASN A 135 13.87 -9.77 -3.79
CA ASN A 135 13.92 -11.15 -3.27
C ASN A 135 13.34 -12.21 -4.23
N ALA A 136 13.01 -11.84 -5.47
CA ALA A 136 12.44 -12.74 -6.47
C ALA A 136 13.28 -14.04 -6.64
N ASN A 137 14.60 -13.90 -6.63
CA ASN A 137 15.56 -14.99 -6.73
C ASN A 137 15.48 -16.03 -5.60
N LEU A 138 15.10 -15.64 -4.37
CA LEU A 138 14.93 -16.58 -3.24
C LEU A 138 13.83 -17.60 -3.50
N PHE A 139 12.86 -17.26 -4.36
CA PHE A 139 11.75 -18.11 -4.76
C PHE A 139 11.94 -18.72 -6.17
N GLY A 140 13.14 -18.60 -6.75
CA GLY A 140 13.41 -19.08 -8.11
C GLY A 140 12.70 -18.28 -9.21
N LEU A 141 12.23 -17.06 -8.91
CA LEU A 141 11.58 -16.20 -9.89
C LEU A 141 12.58 -15.28 -10.59
N GLU A 142 12.34 -15.02 -11.88
CA GLU A 142 13.17 -14.10 -12.67
C GLU A 142 13.04 -12.66 -12.15
N GLN A 143 14.16 -12.10 -11.71
CA GLN A 143 14.29 -10.70 -11.30
C GLN A 143 14.58 -9.78 -12.49
N ASN A 144 14.14 -8.53 -12.41
CA ASN A 144 14.61 -7.51 -13.36
C ASN A 144 16.11 -7.21 -13.14
N GLN A 145 16.92 -7.48 -14.16
CA GLN A 145 18.38 -7.31 -14.14
C GLN A 145 18.85 -5.86 -13.89
N LYS A 146 17.96 -4.87 -14.00
CA LYS A 146 18.28 -3.47 -13.71
C LYS A 146 18.36 -3.15 -12.21
N TYR A 147 17.91 -4.06 -11.32
CA TYR A 147 18.17 -3.96 -9.88
C TYR A 147 19.62 -4.35 -9.57
N ARG A 148 20.56 -3.43 -9.84
CA ARG A 148 21.96 -3.61 -9.50
C ARG A 148 22.17 -3.48 -7.98
N HIS A 149 23.17 -4.19 -7.46
CA HIS A 149 23.47 -4.26 -6.04
C HIS A 149 23.61 -2.87 -5.39
N ASP A 150 24.41 -1.96 -5.97
CA ASP A 150 24.61 -0.61 -5.43
C ASP A 150 23.32 0.22 -5.38
N SER A 151 22.48 0.10 -6.40
CA SER A 151 21.19 0.80 -6.46
C SER A 151 20.24 0.29 -5.39
N VAL A 152 20.23 -1.02 -5.12
CA VAL A 152 19.43 -1.59 -4.05
C VAL A 152 19.95 -1.14 -2.69
N ILE A 153 21.26 -1.20 -2.45
CA ILE A 153 21.87 -0.71 -1.20
C ILE A 153 21.51 0.75 -0.96
N HIS A 154 21.53 1.60 -1.98
CA HIS A 154 21.15 3.00 -1.85
C HIS A 154 19.70 3.14 -1.35
N LEU A 155 18.76 2.43 -1.96
CA LEU A 155 17.35 2.46 -1.55
C LEU A 155 17.14 1.88 -0.14
N LEU A 156 17.84 0.80 0.23
CA LEU A 156 17.79 0.25 1.60
C LEU A 156 18.29 1.25 2.63
N LYS A 157 19.39 1.95 2.34
CA LYS A 157 19.91 3.05 3.19
C LYS A 157 18.94 4.22 3.29
N MET A 158 18.13 4.47 2.27
CA MET A 158 17.04 5.45 2.35
C MET A 158 15.91 4.96 3.27
N ILE A 159 15.49 3.71 3.13
CA ILE A 159 14.44 3.11 3.97
C ILE A 159 14.80 3.19 5.46
N LEU A 160 16.07 2.92 5.80
CA LEU A 160 16.59 3.04 7.16
C LEU A 160 16.51 4.46 7.76
N LYS A 161 16.37 5.51 6.93
CA LYS A 161 16.28 6.90 7.39
C LYS A 161 14.85 7.34 7.69
N TYR A 162 13.84 6.65 7.15
CA TYR A 162 12.43 7.01 7.37
C TYR A 162 11.95 6.60 8.76
N LYS A 163 11.03 7.38 9.32
CA LYS A 163 10.38 7.08 10.60
C LYS A 163 9.19 6.15 10.38
N LEU A 164 9.50 4.89 10.08
CA LEU A 164 8.48 3.85 9.91
C LEU A 164 7.80 3.53 11.24
N SER A 165 6.49 3.24 11.19
CA SER A 165 5.78 2.58 12.28
C SER A 165 6.35 1.20 12.58
N ASP A 166 6.03 0.67 13.76
CA ASP A 166 6.57 -0.61 14.20
C ASP A 166 6.22 -1.73 13.23
N ILE A 167 4.96 -1.83 12.78
CA ILE A 167 4.56 -2.85 11.80
C ILE A 167 5.37 -2.76 10.50
N ASN A 168 5.60 -1.55 9.97
CA ASN A 168 6.36 -1.37 8.74
C ASN A 168 7.86 -1.64 8.92
N ARG A 169 8.41 -1.44 10.12
CA ARG A 169 9.77 -1.90 10.44
C ARG A 169 9.88 -3.42 10.30
N PHE A 170 8.92 -4.18 10.82
CA PHE A 170 8.92 -5.65 10.68
C PHE A 170 8.72 -6.09 9.23
N ILE A 171 7.75 -5.51 8.52
CA ILE A 171 7.48 -5.83 7.11
C ILE A 171 8.69 -5.47 6.23
N SER A 172 9.55 -4.54 6.67
CA SER A 172 10.78 -4.19 5.95
C SER A 172 11.92 -5.20 6.15
N LEU A 173 11.90 -6.06 7.18
CA LEU A 173 12.98 -7.00 7.46
C LEU A 173 13.40 -7.86 6.27
N PRO A 174 12.47 -8.44 5.50
CA PRO A 174 12.83 -9.25 4.34
C PRO A 174 13.69 -8.50 3.32
N LEU A 175 13.63 -7.16 3.26
CA LEU A 175 14.45 -6.36 2.36
C LEU A 175 15.96 -6.53 2.60
N PHE A 176 16.36 -6.86 3.82
CA PHE A 176 17.76 -6.88 4.25
C PHE A 176 18.38 -8.28 4.20
N ILE A 177 17.63 -9.32 3.81
CA ILE A 177 18.07 -10.73 3.81
C ILE A 177 19.37 -10.95 3.04
N GLN A 178 19.52 -10.28 1.89
CA GLN A 178 20.62 -10.50 0.95
C GLN A 178 21.71 -9.41 1.03
N TYR A 179 21.59 -8.49 1.98
CA TYR A 179 22.40 -7.27 2.00
C TYR A 179 23.01 -7.08 3.38
N ASP A 180 24.31 -6.76 3.43
CA ASP A 180 25.05 -6.54 4.66
C ASP A 180 24.76 -5.14 5.25
N LEU A 181 23.49 -4.87 5.52
CA LEU A 181 23.01 -3.66 6.16
C LEU A 181 22.35 -4.01 7.49
N GLN A 182 22.85 -3.42 8.58
CA GLN A 182 22.28 -3.64 9.89
C GLN A 182 20.92 -2.94 9.98
N PHE A 183 19.89 -3.72 10.31
CA PHE A 183 18.56 -3.25 10.65
C PHE A 183 18.31 -3.52 12.13
N ASN A 184 17.85 -2.51 12.86
CA ASN A 184 17.47 -2.67 14.27
C ASN A 184 15.96 -2.64 14.38
N ILE A 185 15.43 -3.61 15.11
CA ILE A 185 14.02 -3.64 15.50
C ILE A 185 13.94 -3.11 16.93
N LEU A 186 12.98 -2.21 17.20
CA LEU A 186 12.66 -1.75 18.56
C LEU A 186 11.62 -2.68 19.23
N ASP A 187 11.26 -2.37 20.47
CA ASP A 187 10.47 -3.24 21.34
C ASP A 187 9.20 -3.82 20.69
N PHE A 188 8.89 -5.05 21.11
CA PHE A 188 7.88 -5.90 20.51
C PHE A 188 6.58 -5.83 21.32
N ASP A 189 5.64 -4.98 20.92
CA ASP A 189 4.27 -5.05 21.44
C ASP A 189 3.57 -6.26 20.80
N LEU A 190 3.24 -7.23 21.66
CA LEU A 190 2.73 -8.56 21.31
C LEU A 190 1.31 -8.72 21.78
N GLN A 191 0.41 -8.94 20.84
CA GLN A 191 -1.01 -9.16 21.09
C GLN A 191 -1.51 -10.34 20.24
N ASN A 192 -2.68 -10.87 20.57
CA ASN A 192 -3.32 -11.92 19.78
C ASN A 192 -4.07 -11.31 18.59
N ASP A 193 -3.36 -10.58 17.74
CA ASP A 193 -3.90 -9.79 16.63
C ASP A 193 -3.21 -10.10 15.29
N LEU A 194 -3.76 -9.53 14.21
CA LEU A 194 -3.22 -9.71 12.87
C LEU A 194 -1.85 -9.03 12.71
N GLN A 195 -1.61 -7.92 13.42
CA GLN A 195 -0.33 -7.22 13.35
C GLN A 195 0.80 -8.10 13.88
N THR A 196 0.59 -8.73 15.03
CA THR A 196 1.54 -9.66 15.66
C THR A 196 1.79 -10.86 14.77
N PHE A 197 0.75 -11.42 14.14
CA PHE A 197 0.91 -12.47 13.15
C PHE A 197 1.87 -12.06 12.02
N CYS A 198 1.64 -10.89 11.41
CA CYS A 198 2.48 -10.36 10.33
C CYS A 198 3.92 -10.08 10.77
N LYS A 199 4.10 -9.58 12.01
CA LYS A 199 5.43 -9.37 12.60
C LYS A 199 6.18 -10.69 12.74
N LEU A 200 5.53 -11.73 13.30
CA LEU A 200 6.11 -13.06 13.48
C LEU A 200 6.46 -13.73 12.13
N GLU A 201 5.58 -13.60 11.13
CA GLU A 201 5.85 -14.09 9.77
C GLU A 201 7.09 -13.41 9.17
N SER A 202 7.20 -12.08 9.29
CA SER A 202 8.33 -11.31 8.77
C SER A 202 9.66 -11.71 9.43
N ILE A 203 9.65 -11.95 10.75
CA ILE A 203 10.81 -12.43 11.51
C ILE A 203 11.20 -13.84 11.07
N CYS A 204 10.25 -14.76 11.00
CA CYS A 204 10.51 -16.14 10.58
C CYS A 204 11.07 -16.19 9.14
N PHE A 205 10.51 -15.37 8.25
CA PHE A 205 10.98 -15.25 6.88
C PHE A 205 12.41 -14.72 6.84
N PHE A 206 12.71 -13.64 7.57
CA PHE A 206 14.07 -13.10 7.66
C PHE A 206 15.05 -14.14 8.21
N ALA A 207 14.72 -14.81 9.31
CA ALA A 207 15.58 -15.81 9.93
C ALA A 207 15.84 -17.03 9.04
N LYS A 208 14.82 -17.46 8.26
CA LYS A 208 14.95 -18.62 7.35
C LYS A 208 15.91 -18.37 6.19
N PHE A 209 15.92 -17.17 5.63
CA PHE A 209 16.66 -16.87 4.41
C PHE A 209 17.92 -16.02 4.61
N CYS A 210 18.08 -15.37 5.77
CA CYS A 210 19.28 -14.60 6.06
C CYS A 210 20.49 -15.53 6.15
N LYS A 211 21.55 -15.23 5.40
CA LYS A 211 22.78 -16.04 5.37
C LYS A 211 23.68 -15.80 6.59
N ASN A 212 23.51 -14.67 7.27
CA ASN A 212 24.39 -14.25 8.37
C ASN A 212 23.72 -14.46 9.73
N GLU A 213 24.11 -15.53 10.41
CA GLU A 213 23.59 -15.89 11.74
C GLU A 213 23.77 -14.77 12.78
N ASN A 214 24.84 -13.97 12.67
CA ASN A 214 25.07 -12.86 13.60
C ASN A 214 24.03 -11.75 13.43
N PHE A 215 23.49 -11.55 12.23
CA PHE A 215 22.41 -10.58 12.01
C PHE A 215 21.10 -11.10 12.59
N ILE A 216 20.81 -12.38 12.41
CA ILE A 216 19.64 -13.01 13.04
C ILE A 216 19.70 -12.82 14.55
N LYS A 217 20.83 -13.15 15.20
CA LYS A 217 21.02 -13.02 16.66
C LYS A 217 20.87 -11.59 17.19
N LYS A 218 21.13 -10.57 16.36
CA LYS A 218 20.98 -9.15 16.71
C LYS A 218 19.54 -8.66 16.54
N VAL A 219 18.85 -9.15 15.52
CA VAL A 219 17.50 -8.72 15.12
C VAL A 219 16.42 -9.42 15.95
N MET A 220 16.62 -10.70 16.29
CA MET A 220 15.64 -11.50 17.04
C MET A 220 15.45 -10.97 18.46
N PRO A 221 14.21 -10.62 18.86
CA PRO A 221 13.90 -10.35 20.27
C PRO A 221 14.23 -11.56 21.14
N LYS A 222 14.71 -11.30 22.37
CA LYS A 222 15.15 -12.36 23.32
C LYS A 222 14.28 -12.45 24.57
N ASN A 223 13.20 -11.68 24.65
CA ASN A 223 12.32 -11.70 25.82
C ASN A 223 11.46 -12.97 25.83
N GLU A 224 11.10 -13.45 27.03
CA GLU A 224 10.35 -14.71 27.21
C GLU A 224 8.96 -14.66 26.56
N ILE A 225 8.30 -13.50 26.61
CA ILE A 225 6.98 -13.28 25.99
C ILE A 225 7.05 -13.55 24.49
N PHE A 226 8.09 -13.07 23.83
CA PHE A 226 8.34 -13.32 22.42
C PHE A 226 8.55 -14.79 22.13
N LEU A 227 9.32 -15.50 22.96
CA LEU A 227 9.56 -16.93 22.77
C LEU A 227 8.26 -17.74 22.90
N ASP A 228 7.37 -17.37 23.82
CA ASP A 228 6.04 -17.98 23.95
C ASP A 228 5.17 -17.75 22.70
N PHE A 229 5.09 -16.50 22.23
CA PHE A 229 4.34 -16.14 21.02
C PHE A 229 4.90 -16.80 19.76
N LEU A 230 6.22 -16.82 19.61
CA LEU A 230 6.91 -17.48 18.51
C LEU A 230 6.68 -19.00 18.55
N GLY A 231 6.73 -19.61 19.74
CA GLY A 231 6.42 -21.02 19.95
C GLY A 231 5.01 -21.36 19.49
N LYS A 232 4.01 -20.59 19.94
CA LYS A 232 2.62 -20.73 19.48
C LYS A 232 2.49 -20.58 17.97
N PHE A 233 3.17 -19.61 17.37
CA PHE A 233 3.13 -19.37 15.93
C PHE A 233 3.72 -20.54 15.12
N ILE A 234 4.91 -21.02 15.50
CA ILE A 234 5.58 -22.15 14.83
C ILE A 234 4.75 -23.43 14.95
N ASN A 235 4.14 -23.66 16.11
CA ASN A 235 3.28 -24.83 16.36
C ASN A 235 1.86 -24.70 15.78
N ARG A 236 1.55 -23.58 15.10
CA ARG A 236 0.21 -23.27 14.54
C ARG A 236 -0.89 -23.18 15.61
N GLU A 237 -0.51 -22.80 16.83
CA GLU A 237 -1.40 -22.59 17.98
C GLU A 237 -1.71 -21.10 18.21
N PHE A 238 -1.08 -20.20 17.44
CA PHE A 238 -1.35 -18.77 17.51
C PHE A 238 -2.76 -18.46 16.99
N VAL A 239 -3.62 -17.94 17.87
CA VAL A 239 -5.00 -17.56 17.55
C VAL A 239 -5.11 -16.04 17.47
N ILE A 240 -5.55 -15.54 16.33
CA ILE A 240 -5.94 -14.14 16.15
C ILE A 240 -7.33 -13.98 16.77
N TYR A 241 -7.47 -13.17 17.81
CA TYR A 241 -8.77 -12.81 18.34
C TYR A 241 -9.47 -11.88 17.35
N ASN A 242 -10.78 -12.08 17.16
CA ASN A 242 -11.59 -11.28 16.25
C ASN A 242 -11.47 -9.79 16.60
N GLU A 243 -10.64 -9.08 15.84
CA GLU A 243 -10.66 -7.63 15.81
C GLU A 243 -12.02 -7.23 15.27
N LYS A 244 -12.87 -6.64 16.12
CA LYS A 244 -13.94 -5.78 15.61
C LYS A 244 -13.24 -4.60 14.98
N PHE A 245 -12.97 -4.66 13.68
CA PHE A 245 -12.52 -3.51 12.90
C PHE A 245 -13.57 -2.41 13.09
N LYS A 246 -13.32 -1.48 14.02
CA LYS A 246 -14.04 -0.21 14.08
C LYS A 246 -13.54 0.61 12.91
N VAL A 247 -14.11 0.32 11.76
CA VAL A 247 -13.90 1.13 10.57
C VAL A 247 -14.72 2.38 10.79
N ASN A 248 -14.06 3.49 11.14
CA ASN A 248 -14.70 4.81 11.04
C ASN A 248 -14.97 5.04 9.55
N LEU A 249 -16.13 4.59 9.09
CA LEU A 249 -16.63 4.98 7.79
C LEU A 249 -16.75 6.50 7.83
N LEU A 250 -16.23 7.20 6.81
CA LEU A 250 -16.46 8.65 6.66
C LEU A 250 -17.96 8.99 6.55
N LEU A 251 -18.82 7.99 6.31
CA LEU A 251 -20.27 8.10 6.41
C LEU A 251 -20.73 8.46 7.85
N GLU A 252 -19.91 8.20 8.86
CA GLU A 252 -20.13 8.55 10.26
C GLU A 252 -19.24 9.73 10.72
N ASP A 253 -18.48 10.35 9.80
CA ASP A 253 -17.69 11.54 10.11
C ASP A 253 -18.63 12.70 10.44
N ARG A 254 -18.65 13.07 11.72
CA ARG A 254 -19.50 14.15 12.23
C ARG A 254 -18.85 15.52 12.13
N GLU A 255 -17.59 15.63 11.73
CA GLU A 255 -16.90 16.92 11.60
C GLU A 255 -17.62 17.84 10.60
N ILE A 256 -18.29 17.28 9.58
CA ILE A 256 -19.09 18.08 8.65
C ILE A 256 -20.31 18.69 9.33
N PHE A 257 -20.95 17.97 10.26
CA PHE A 257 -22.06 18.50 11.05
C PHE A 257 -21.57 19.57 12.04
N GLU A 258 -20.38 19.40 12.61
CA GLU A 258 -19.75 20.41 13.48
C GLU A 258 -19.41 21.69 12.70
N LYS A 259 -18.86 21.57 11.49
CA LYS A 259 -18.60 22.72 10.61
C LYS A 259 -19.89 23.42 10.17
N ILE A 260 -20.92 22.64 9.83
CA ILE A 260 -22.25 23.18 9.52
C ILE A 260 -22.83 23.92 10.73
N GLU A 261 -22.69 23.36 11.94
CA GLU A 261 -23.17 23.99 13.17
C GLU A 261 -22.42 25.30 13.48
N GLU A 262 -21.10 25.33 13.30
CA GLU A 262 -20.30 26.54 13.45
C GLU A 262 -20.70 27.64 12.46
N GLU A 263 -20.84 27.30 11.18
CA GLU A 263 -21.25 28.26 10.15
C GLU A 263 -22.69 28.73 10.34
N TYR A 264 -23.58 27.84 10.81
CA TYR A 264 -24.95 28.22 11.21
C TYR A 264 -24.94 29.26 12.33
N LYS A 265 -24.11 29.06 13.37
CA LYS A 265 -23.98 30.01 14.50
C LYS A 265 -23.38 31.35 14.07
N LYS A 266 -22.52 31.36 13.04
CA LYS A 266 -21.90 32.57 12.48
C LYS A 266 -22.75 33.25 11.41
N SER A 267 -23.83 32.62 10.96
CA SER A 267 -24.68 33.15 9.89
C SER A 267 -25.52 34.34 10.36
N ASN A 268 -25.55 35.39 9.53
CA ASN A 268 -26.41 36.56 9.73
C ASN A 268 -27.90 36.25 9.50
N ASP A 269 -28.22 35.18 8.75
CA ASP A 269 -29.59 34.71 8.52
C ASP A 269 -29.64 33.18 8.68
N PRO A 270 -29.92 32.70 9.91
CA PRO A 270 -29.94 31.26 10.20
C PRO A 270 -31.08 30.52 9.49
N ILE A 271 -32.19 31.20 9.18
CA ILE A 271 -33.35 30.56 8.53
C ILE A 271 -33.02 30.28 7.06
N LYS A 272 -32.43 31.26 6.38
CA LYS A 272 -31.99 31.09 4.98
C LYS A 272 -30.92 30.00 4.87
N PHE A 273 -29.90 30.03 5.73
CA PHE A 273 -28.85 29.00 5.74
C PHE A 273 -29.44 27.59 5.89
N LYS A 274 -30.40 27.41 6.81
CA LYS A 274 -31.07 26.12 7.00
C LYS A 274 -31.83 25.68 5.75
N ASN A 275 -32.55 26.59 5.10
CA ASN A 275 -33.31 26.28 3.90
C ASN A 275 -32.39 25.91 2.73
N ASP A 276 -31.31 26.67 2.51
CA ASP A 276 -30.32 26.39 1.47
C ASP A 276 -29.64 25.02 1.70
N LEU A 277 -29.33 24.68 2.95
CA LEU A 277 -28.77 23.38 3.31
C LEU A 277 -29.77 22.24 3.08
N LEU A 278 -31.04 22.43 3.46
CA LEU A 278 -32.10 21.44 3.22
C LEU A 278 -32.33 21.22 1.73
N ASP A 279 -32.31 22.28 0.93
CA ASP A 279 -32.51 22.21 -0.51
C ASP A 279 -31.33 21.50 -1.19
N PHE A 280 -30.10 21.74 -0.73
CA PHE A 280 -28.91 20.99 -1.16
C PHE A 280 -29.00 19.50 -0.82
N ILE A 281 -29.40 19.15 0.42
CA ILE A 281 -29.52 17.76 0.86
C ILE A 281 -30.66 17.03 0.15
N SER A 282 -31.78 17.71 -0.09
CA SER A 282 -32.98 17.11 -0.70
C SER A 282 -32.82 16.87 -2.21
N ASN A 283 -31.84 17.50 -2.84
CA ASN A 283 -31.53 17.37 -4.28
C ASN A 283 -30.28 16.50 -4.56
N LEU A 284 -29.76 15.79 -3.57
CA LEU A 284 -28.72 14.75 -3.69
C LEU A 284 -29.35 13.38 -4.05
#